data_AF-A0A8P0TKQ7-F1
#
_entry.id   AF-A0A8P0TKQ7-F1
#
_cell.length_a   1.000
_cell.length_b   1.000
_cell.length_c   1.000
_cell.angle_alpha   90.00
_cell.angle_beta   90.00
_cell.angle_gamma   90.00
#
_symmetry.space_group_name_H-M   'P 1'
#
loop_
_entity.id
_entity.type
_entity.pdbx_description
1 polymer ?
#
loop_
_entity_poly.entity_id
_entity_poly.type
_entity_poly.pdbx_seq_one_letter_code
_entity_poly.pdbx_strand_id
1 'polypeptide(L)'
;MEPRARGWWLLCAAAALAACARGDPASKGRSCSEVRQVYGAKGFSLSDVPQAEISGEHLRICPQGYTCCTSEMEENLANRSRAELETALLDSAHALQATLATQLQSFDDHFQQLLNESERALQDAFPGAFGELYTQGAKAFRDLYAELRLYYRGANLHLEDTLAEFWARLLERLFRQLHPQLLLPDDYLDCLGKQADALRPFGEAPRELRLRATRAFVAARAFVQGLGVAGDVVRKVAQVPLGPECSRAVMKLAYCAHCLGVPGARPCPDYCRNVLKGCLANQADLDAEWRNLLDSMVLITDKFWGPSGAESVIGGVHLWLAEAINALQDNRDILTAKVIQGCGNPKVNPQGSGPEEKRRQGKLVLQEKPPTGTLEKLVSEAKTQLRDAQDFWISLPGMLCSEKMAMSSASDDRCWNGMAKGRYLPEVMGDGLANQINNPEVEVDITKPDMTVRQQIMQLKVMTNRLRGAYSGNDVDFQDASDDSSGPPGGWGAAPGGHALPAGPAACSRSGRHLAPPSALRAPGSPLHVRRRGPHPCPAWLHACTWQ
;
A
#
# COMPACT_ATOMS: atom_id res chain seq x y z
N MET A 1 -9.48 -18.66 106.65
CA MET A 1 -10.13 -17.56 105.90
C MET A 1 -9.07 -16.83 105.09
N GLU A 2 -9.29 -16.32 103.88
CA GLU A 2 -10.39 -16.52 102.91
C GLU A 2 -9.90 -16.08 101.50
N PRO A 3 -10.57 -16.43 100.39
CA PRO A 3 -9.85 -16.92 99.22
C PRO A 3 -10.01 -15.97 98.02
N ARG A 4 -9.44 -14.77 98.09
CA ARG A 4 -9.57 -13.78 97.00
C ARG A 4 -8.42 -13.77 95.97
N ALA A 5 -7.21 -14.22 96.34
CA ALA A 5 -6.05 -14.15 95.44
C ALA A 5 -5.95 -15.29 94.40
N ARG A 6 -6.60 -16.45 94.62
CA ARG A 6 -6.55 -17.59 93.68
C ARG A 6 -7.55 -17.48 92.52
N GLY A 7 -8.61 -16.68 92.66
CA GLY A 7 -9.64 -16.54 91.62
C GLY A 7 -9.15 -15.82 90.36
N TRP A 8 -8.32 -14.78 90.49
CA TRP A 8 -7.84 -14.00 89.35
C TRP A 8 -6.85 -14.77 88.47
N TRP A 9 -5.94 -15.56 89.04
CA TRP A 9 -5.04 -16.39 88.24
C TRP A 9 -5.77 -17.48 87.44
N LEU A 10 -6.82 -18.08 88.01
CA LEU A 10 -7.68 -19.04 87.30
C LEU A 10 -8.53 -18.37 86.21
N LEU A 11 -9.03 -17.16 86.45
CA LEU A 11 -9.77 -16.39 85.43
C LEU A 11 -8.87 -15.93 84.28
N CYS A 12 -7.64 -15.46 84.55
CA CYS A 12 -6.68 -15.10 83.51
C CYS A 12 -6.18 -16.33 82.73
N ALA A 13 -5.94 -17.47 83.39
CA ALA A 13 -5.55 -18.71 82.71
C ALA A 13 -6.70 -19.27 81.85
N ALA A 14 -7.94 -19.23 82.35
CA ALA A 14 -9.11 -19.63 81.57
C ALA A 14 -9.37 -18.69 80.38
N ALA A 15 -9.17 -17.38 80.54
CA ALA A 15 -9.26 -16.41 79.44
C ALA A 15 -8.17 -16.62 78.38
N ALA A 16 -6.92 -16.91 78.79
CA ALA A 16 -5.82 -17.23 77.88
C ALA A 16 -6.04 -18.55 77.12
N LEU A 17 -6.53 -19.59 77.80
CA LEU A 17 -6.88 -20.87 77.16
C LEU A 17 -8.10 -20.76 76.25
N ALA A 18 -9.11 -19.94 76.61
CA ALA A 18 -10.25 -19.64 75.73
C ALA A 18 -9.85 -18.78 74.52
N ALA A 19 -8.84 -17.92 74.65
CA ALA A 19 -8.27 -17.17 73.53
C ALA A 19 -7.45 -18.07 72.59
N CYS A 20 -6.72 -19.07 73.11
CA CYS A 20 -5.99 -20.04 72.27
C CYS A 20 -6.91 -21.11 71.64
N ALA A 21 -8.04 -21.45 72.29
CA ALA A 21 -9.03 -22.39 71.75
C ALA A 21 -9.96 -21.76 70.70
N ARG A 22 -10.02 -20.42 70.62
CA ARG A 22 -10.55 -19.71 69.46
C ARG A 22 -9.44 -19.47 68.47
N GLY A 23 -9.24 -20.45 67.58
CA GLY A 23 -8.41 -20.27 66.40
C GLY A 23 -8.77 -18.97 65.68
N ASP A 24 -7.76 -18.18 65.35
CA ASP A 24 -7.88 -16.87 64.72
C ASP A 24 -8.71 -17.00 63.42
N PRO A 25 -9.84 -16.28 63.25
CA PRO A 25 -10.67 -16.40 62.05
C PRO A 25 -10.00 -15.83 60.78
N ALA A 26 -8.71 -15.48 60.86
CA ALA A 26 -7.82 -15.17 59.73
C ALA A 26 -7.66 -16.30 58.70
N SER A 27 -8.12 -17.54 58.99
CA SER A 27 -8.16 -18.66 58.02
C SER A 27 -9.53 -18.91 57.39
N LYS A 28 -10.45 -17.92 57.38
CA LYS A 28 -11.53 -17.92 56.39
C LYS A 28 -10.91 -17.59 55.03
N GLY A 29 -10.55 -18.64 54.28
CA GLY A 29 -10.04 -18.51 52.90
C GLY A 29 -10.96 -17.59 52.10
N ARG A 30 -10.38 -16.65 51.35
CA ARG A 30 -11.20 -15.60 50.74
C ARG A 30 -12.14 -16.22 49.71
N SER A 31 -13.37 -15.71 49.66
CA SER A 31 -14.42 -16.24 48.81
C SER A 31 -14.09 -15.99 47.34
N CYS A 32 -14.13 -17.05 46.52
CA CYS A 32 -13.97 -16.93 45.07
C CYS A 32 -15.27 -16.51 44.34
N SER A 33 -16.28 -16.03 45.08
CA SER A 33 -17.60 -15.67 44.55
C SER A 33 -17.58 -14.63 43.43
N GLU A 34 -16.72 -13.61 43.52
CA GLU A 34 -16.59 -12.58 42.47
C GLU A 34 -15.97 -13.17 41.20
N VAL A 35 -14.93 -13.98 41.34
CA VAL A 35 -14.26 -14.68 40.23
C VAL A 35 -15.23 -15.67 39.57
N ARG A 36 -16.02 -16.39 40.36
CA ARG A 36 -17.10 -17.29 39.90
C ARG A 36 -18.13 -16.55 39.05
N GLN A 37 -18.52 -15.34 39.44
CA GLN A 37 -19.45 -14.52 38.67
C GLN A 37 -18.83 -14.07 37.33
N VAL A 38 -17.58 -13.59 37.32
CA VAL A 38 -16.91 -13.15 36.09
C VAL A 38 -16.62 -14.31 35.13
N TYR A 39 -16.21 -15.48 35.65
CA TYR A 39 -15.97 -16.68 34.85
C TYR A 39 -17.27 -17.21 34.22
N GLY A 40 -18.37 -17.27 34.99
CA GLY A 40 -19.69 -17.62 34.48
C GLY A 40 -20.24 -16.63 33.46
N ALA A 41 -20.01 -15.31 33.65
CA ALA A 41 -20.41 -14.28 32.69
C ALA A 41 -19.67 -14.39 31.33
N LYS A 42 -18.58 -15.14 31.26
CA LYS A 42 -17.86 -15.48 30.01
C LYS A 42 -18.35 -16.77 29.36
N GLY A 43 -19.34 -17.46 29.94
CA GLY A 43 -19.94 -18.67 29.40
C GLY A 43 -19.25 -19.98 29.79
N PHE A 44 -18.32 -19.95 30.73
CA PHE A 44 -17.62 -21.14 31.22
C PHE A 44 -18.35 -21.85 32.37
N SER A 45 -17.99 -23.11 32.65
CA SER A 45 -18.68 -23.90 33.65
C SER A 45 -18.38 -23.44 35.07
N LEU A 46 -19.42 -23.41 35.91
CA LEU A 46 -19.29 -23.05 37.32
C LEU A 46 -18.84 -24.24 38.21
N SER A 47 -18.63 -25.43 37.64
CA SER A 47 -18.01 -26.57 38.32
C SER A 47 -16.53 -26.30 38.63
N ASP A 48 -15.86 -25.59 37.74
CA ASP A 48 -14.39 -25.55 37.66
C ASP A 48 -13.80 -24.51 38.63
N VAL A 49 -14.68 -23.68 39.19
CA VAL A 49 -14.35 -22.58 40.11
C VAL A 49 -14.35 -23.05 41.56
N PRO A 50 -13.22 -22.96 42.28
CA PRO A 50 -13.13 -23.23 43.72
C PRO A 50 -14.12 -22.39 44.54
N GLN A 51 -14.52 -22.90 45.71
CA GLN A 51 -15.39 -22.13 46.63
C GLN A 51 -14.62 -21.04 47.40
N ALA A 52 -13.34 -21.30 47.68
CA ALA A 52 -12.41 -20.39 48.34
C ALA A 52 -11.01 -20.55 47.72
N GLU A 53 -10.11 -19.60 48.02
CA GLU A 53 -8.72 -19.62 47.53
C GLU A 53 -8.01 -20.96 47.79
N ILE A 54 -7.31 -21.46 46.77
CA ILE A 54 -6.48 -22.68 46.79
C ILE A 54 -4.99 -22.33 46.57
N SER A 55 -4.07 -23.29 46.80
CA SER A 55 -2.68 -23.13 46.37
C SER A 55 -2.60 -23.07 44.84
N GLY A 56 -1.82 -22.13 44.30
CA GLY A 56 -1.62 -21.89 42.88
C GLY A 56 -0.34 -22.51 42.29
N GLU A 57 0.17 -23.59 42.88
CA GLU A 57 1.34 -24.33 42.36
C GLU A 57 1.12 -24.87 40.94
N HIS A 58 -0.13 -25.08 40.53
CA HIS A 58 -0.53 -25.53 39.20
C HIS A 58 -0.62 -24.43 38.13
N LEU A 59 -0.41 -23.16 38.50
CA LEU A 59 -0.47 -22.02 37.58
C LEU A 59 0.76 -21.99 36.67
N ARG A 60 0.53 -21.74 35.37
CA ARG A 60 1.54 -21.68 34.31
C ARG A 60 1.80 -20.28 33.78
N ILE A 61 0.87 -19.34 33.97
CA ILE A 61 0.93 -17.99 33.42
C ILE A 61 0.81 -16.94 34.53
N CYS A 62 -0.15 -17.12 35.44
CA CYS A 62 -0.32 -16.24 36.57
C CYS A 62 0.79 -16.44 37.63
N PRO A 63 1.21 -15.38 38.33
CA PRO A 63 2.15 -15.50 39.45
C PRO A 63 1.67 -16.54 40.47
N GLN A 64 2.56 -17.45 40.89
CA GLN A 64 2.24 -18.49 41.85
C GLN A 64 1.96 -17.89 43.24
N GLY A 65 0.84 -18.32 43.84
CA GLY A 65 0.33 -17.81 45.11
C GLY A 65 -1.05 -18.38 45.41
N TYR A 66 -1.76 -17.82 46.40
CA TYR A 66 -3.17 -18.18 46.62
C TYR A 66 -4.03 -17.70 45.46
N THR A 67 -4.91 -18.57 44.93
CA THR A 67 -5.66 -18.30 43.71
C THR A 67 -7.09 -18.83 43.74
N CYS A 68 -7.97 -18.19 42.96
CA CYS A 68 -9.31 -18.65 42.63
C CYS A 68 -9.41 -19.33 41.25
N CYS A 69 -8.29 -19.60 40.58
CA CYS A 69 -8.25 -20.25 39.27
C CYS A 69 -7.62 -21.65 39.34
N THR A 70 -8.28 -22.65 38.75
CA THR A 70 -7.68 -23.95 38.40
C THR A 70 -6.89 -23.84 37.09
N SER A 71 -6.11 -24.87 36.71
CA SER A 71 -5.42 -24.89 35.41
C SER A 71 -6.38 -24.79 34.21
N GLU A 72 -7.55 -25.41 34.30
CA GLU A 72 -8.60 -25.31 33.26
C GLU A 72 -9.18 -23.89 33.18
N MET A 73 -9.40 -23.23 34.32
CA MET A 73 -9.78 -21.82 34.33
C MET A 73 -8.69 -20.92 33.72
N GLU A 74 -7.42 -21.18 34.02
CA GLU A 74 -6.29 -20.41 33.48
C GLU A 74 -6.19 -20.56 31.95
N GLU A 75 -6.34 -21.78 31.42
CA GLU A 75 -6.34 -22.06 29.98
C GLU A 75 -7.56 -21.44 29.26
N ASN A 76 -8.76 -21.59 29.83
CA ASN A 76 -9.99 -21.01 29.28
C ASN A 76 -9.94 -19.48 29.26
N LEU A 77 -9.41 -18.84 30.32
CA LEU A 77 -9.22 -17.39 30.37
C LEU A 77 -8.09 -16.93 29.43
N ALA A 78 -7.02 -17.70 29.25
CA ALA A 78 -5.95 -17.39 28.30
C ALA A 78 -6.49 -17.36 26.85
N ASN A 79 -7.18 -18.44 26.44
CA ASN A 79 -7.84 -18.54 25.15
C ASN A 79 -8.85 -17.40 24.93
N ARG A 80 -9.61 -17.04 25.98
CA ARG A 80 -10.55 -15.92 25.92
C ARG A 80 -9.86 -14.56 25.74
N SER A 81 -8.79 -14.29 26.48
CA SER A 81 -8.04 -13.02 26.38
C SER A 81 -7.39 -12.84 25.01
N ARG A 82 -6.86 -13.95 24.46
CA ARG A 82 -6.33 -14.00 23.10
C ARG A 82 -7.40 -13.68 22.06
N ALA A 83 -8.54 -14.37 22.12
CA ALA A 83 -9.64 -14.16 21.16
C ALA A 83 -10.21 -12.72 21.24
N GLU A 84 -10.29 -12.13 22.44
CA GLU A 84 -10.71 -10.74 22.63
C GLU A 84 -9.73 -9.74 22.00
N LEU A 85 -8.41 -9.98 22.09
CA LEU A 85 -7.39 -9.16 21.42
C LEU A 85 -7.38 -9.37 19.89
N GLU A 86 -7.45 -10.61 19.42
CA GLU A 86 -7.54 -10.93 17.98
C GLU A 86 -8.78 -10.28 17.35
N THR A 87 -9.94 -10.33 18.03
CA THR A 87 -11.16 -9.64 17.58
C THR A 87 -10.96 -8.12 17.52
N ALA A 88 -10.37 -7.51 18.55
CA ALA A 88 -10.17 -6.06 18.58
C ALA A 88 -9.17 -5.57 17.50
N LEU A 89 -8.15 -6.38 17.18
CA LEU A 89 -7.23 -6.11 16.07
C LEU A 89 -7.93 -6.20 14.71
N LEU A 90 -8.77 -7.22 14.52
CA LEU A 90 -9.58 -7.37 13.31
C LEU A 90 -10.58 -6.22 13.14
N ASP A 91 -11.26 -5.78 14.20
CA ASP A 91 -12.16 -4.61 14.19
C ASP A 91 -11.41 -3.36 13.68
N SER A 92 -10.25 -3.05 14.26
CA SER A 92 -9.43 -1.89 13.86
C SER A 92 -8.92 -2.00 12.42
N ALA A 93 -8.52 -3.19 11.98
CA ALA A 93 -8.09 -3.42 10.61
C ALA A 93 -9.25 -3.30 9.60
N HIS A 94 -10.43 -3.81 9.93
CA HIS A 94 -11.63 -3.72 9.10
C HIS A 94 -12.13 -2.28 8.97
N ALA A 95 -12.06 -1.48 10.04
CA ALA A 95 -12.38 -0.05 9.96
C ALA A 95 -11.47 0.68 8.96
N LEU A 96 -10.15 0.48 9.03
CA LEU A 96 -9.20 1.07 8.09
C LEU A 96 -9.40 0.56 6.65
N GLN A 97 -9.67 -0.74 6.46
CA GLN A 97 -10.00 -1.31 5.16
C GLN A 97 -11.25 -0.67 4.55
N ALA A 98 -12.31 -0.47 5.32
CA ALA A 98 -13.54 0.13 4.84
C ALA A 98 -13.32 1.57 4.34
N THR A 99 -12.54 2.36 5.08
CA THR A 99 -12.10 3.70 4.65
C THR A 99 -11.31 3.63 3.34
N LEU A 100 -10.26 2.80 3.28
CA LEU A 100 -9.40 2.68 2.09
C LEU A 100 -10.16 2.18 0.85
N ALA A 101 -11.06 1.21 1.01
CA ALA A 101 -11.90 0.69 -0.07
C ALA A 101 -12.92 1.72 -0.56
N THR A 102 -13.51 2.51 0.35
CA THR A 102 -14.43 3.61 -0.02
C THR A 102 -13.70 4.69 -0.82
N GLN A 103 -12.48 5.07 -0.40
CA GLN A 103 -11.65 6.00 -1.18
C GLN A 103 -11.25 5.40 -2.53
N LEU A 104 -10.84 4.13 -2.59
CA LEU A 104 -10.49 3.44 -3.83
C LEU A 104 -11.64 3.51 -4.84
N GLN A 105 -12.83 3.07 -4.42
CA GLN A 105 -14.03 3.05 -5.27
C GLN A 105 -14.40 4.46 -5.75
N SER A 106 -14.37 5.46 -4.86
CA SER A 106 -14.74 6.84 -5.19
C SER A 106 -13.82 7.47 -6.25
N PHE A 107 -12.50 7.21 -6.18
CA PHE A 107 -11.57 7.69 -7.19
C PHE A 107 -11.64 6.88 -8.48
N ASP A 108 -11.82 5.57 -8.40
CA ASP A 108 -11.94 4.70 -9.57
C ASP A 108 -13.18 5.04 -10.41
N ASP A 109 -14.34 5.15 -9.76
CA ASP A 109 -15.58 5.57 -10.40
C ASP A 109 -15.46 6.97 -11.01
N HIS A 110 -14.80 7.91 -10.32
CA HIS A 110 -14.61 9.27 -10.83
C HIS A 110 -13.73 9.32 -12.09
N PHE A 111 -12.57 8.64 -12.10
CA PHE A 111 -11.71 8.62 -13.29
C PHE A 111 -12.35 7.85 -14.46
N GLN A 112 -13.07 6.76 -14.20
CA GLN A 112 -13.85 6.08 -15.23
C GLN A 112 -15.00 6.95 -15.74
N GLN A 113 -15.68 7.71 -14.88
CA GLN A 113 -16.72 8.66 -15.26
C GLN A 113 -16.18 9.77 -16.16
N LEU A 114 -15.06 10.41 -15.82
CA LEU A 114 -14.42 11.44 -16.66
C LEU A 114 -14.15 10.93 -18.09
N LEU A 115 -13.62 9.70 -18.21
CA LEU A 115 -13.32 9.11 -19.51
C LEU A 115 -14.60 8.75 -20.30
N ASN A 116 -15.63 8.28 -19.61
CA ASN A 116 -16.95 8.00 -20.20
C ASN A 116 -17.68 9.28 -20.65
N GLU A 117 -17.55 10.37 -19.90
CA GLU A 117 -18.10 11.69 -20.25
C GLU A 117 -17.36 12.31 -21.43
N SER A 118 -16.02 12.19 -21.49
CA SER A 118 -15.23 12.60 -22.65
C SER A 118 -15.62 11.81 -23.91
N GLU A 119 -15.86 10.50 -23.81
CA GLU A 119 -16.34 9.72 -24.96
C GLU A 119 -17.76 10.14 -25.39
N ARG A 120 -18.67 10.39 -24.43
CA ARG A 120 -20.04 10.85 -24.74
C ARG A 120 -20.04 12.22 -25.42
N ALA A 121 -19.26 13.18 -24.89
CA ALA A 121 -19.11 14.50 -25.49
C ALA A 121 -18.55 14.44 -26.92
N LEU A 122 -17.62 13.50 -27.19
CA LEU A 122 -17.17 13.20 -28.55
C LEU A 122 -18.31 12.69 -29.43
N GLN A 123 -19.04 11.66 -28.97
CA GLN A 123 -20.12 11.02 -29.73
C GLN A 123 -21.26 11.99 -30.07
N ASP A 124 -21.58 12.93 -29.17
CA ASP A 124 -22.63 13.94 -29.36
C ASP A 124 -22.18 15.09 -30.27
N ALA A 125 -20.97 15.62 -30.10
CA ALA A 125 -20.51 16.83 -30.82
C ALA A 125 -19.93 16.55 -32.20
N PHE A 126 -19.20 15.44 -32.39
CA PHE A 126 -18.42 15.20 -33.61
C PHE A 126 -19.28 14.96 -34.87
N PRO A 127 -20.48 14.34 -34.83
CA PRO A 127 -21.35 14.26 -36.00
C PRO A 127 -21.73 15.64 -36.56
N GLY A 128 -22.03 16.60 -35.69
CA GLY A 128 -22.41 17.96 -36.10
C GLY A 128 -21.23 18.82 -36.56
N ALA A 129 -20.04 18.58 -36.00
CA ALA A 129 -18.83 19.33 -36.34
C ALA A 129 -18.14 18.83 -37.63
N PHE A 130 -17.99 17.51 -37.77
CA PHE A 130 -17.14 16.87 -38.78
C PHE A 130 -17.91 16.03 -39.81
N GLY A 131 -19.20 15.73 -39.55
CA GLY A 131 -20.04 14.93 -40.44
C GLY A 131 -19.42 13.56 -40.73
N GLU A 132 -19.32 13.21 -42.01
CA GLU A 132 -18.84 11.89 -42.45
C GLU A 132 -17.39 11.56 -42.08
N LEU A 133 -16.54 12.58 -41.92
CA LEU A 133 -15.16 12.40 -41.46
C LEU A 133 -15.13 11.76 -40.07
N TYR A 134 -16.14 12.05 -39.23
CA TYR A 134 -16.34 11.33 -37.98
C TYR A 134 -17.15 10.04 -38.18
N THR A 135 -18.34 10.09 -38.80
CA THR A 135 -19.27 8.94 -38.71
C THR A 135 -18.73 7.64 -39.33
N GLN A 136 -17.97 7.74 -40.44
CA GLN A 136 -17.27 6.61 -41.03
C GLN A 136 -16.02 6.18 -40.24
N GLY A 137 -15.39 7.12 -39.52
CA GLY A 137 -14.25 6.88 -38.64
C GLY A 137 -14.60 6.40 -37.22
N ALA A 138 -15.87 6.51 -36.81
CA ALA A 138 -16.35 6.44 -35.43
C ALA A 138 -15.87 5.21 -34.64
N LYS A 139 -15.66 4.06 -35.30
CA LYS A 139 -15.10 2.87 -34.65
C LYS A 139 -13.70 3.13 -34.07
N ALA A 140 -12.80 3.80 -34.80
CA ALA A 140 -11.44 4.06 -34.33
C ALA A 140 -11.39 4.88 -33.04
N PHE A 141 -12.31 5.83 -32.88
CA PHE A 141 -12.44 6.61 -31.66
C PHE A 141 -12.93 5.75 -30.49
N ARG A 142 -13.97 4.91 -30.68
CA ARG A 142 -14.43 3.98 -29.64
C ARG A 142 -13.36 2.97 -29.24
N ASP A 143 -12.64 2.42 -30.22
CA ASP A 143 -11.53 1.49 -29.99
C ASP A 143 -10.42 2.19 -29.16
N LEU A 144 -10.04 3.44 -29.48
CA LEU A 144 -9.12 4.25 -28.66
C LEU A 144 -9.60 4.43 -27.21
N TYR A 145 -10.87 4.78 -26.98
CA TYR A 145 -11.42 4.91 -25.63
C TYR A 145 -11.51 3.57 -24.89
N ALA A 146 -11.58 2.43 -25.59
CA ALA A 146 -11.47 1.12 -24.97
C ALA A 146 -10.02 0.85 -24.51
N GLU A 147 -9.01 1.13 -25.35
CA GLU A 147 -7.60 1.00 -24.97
C GLU A 147 -7.21 1.92 -23.82
N LEU A 148 -7.71 3.18 -23.79
CA LEU A 148 -7.50 4.09 -22.65
C LEU A 148 -8.05 3.54 -21.33
N ARG A 149 -9.21 2.85 -21.36
CA ARG A 149 -9.78 2.16 -20.19
C ARG A 149 -8.93 0.96 -19.77
N LEU A 150 -8.41 0.19 -20.73
CA LEU A 150 -7.54 -0.97 -20.45
C LEU A 150 -6.22 -0.51 -19.81
N TYR A 151 -5.58 0.51 -20.37
CA TYR A 151 -4.36 1.10 -19.85
C TYR A 151 -4.53 1.64 -18.42
N TYR A 152 -5.63 2.37 -18.17
CA TYR A 152 -5.98 2.86 -16.83
C TYR A 152 -6.16 1.71 -15.82
N ARG A 153 -6.82 0.62 -16.21
CA ARG A 153 -7.07 -0.55 -15.34
C ARG A 153 -5.84 -1.41 -15.04
N GLY A 154 -4.70 -1.17 -15.69
CA GLY A 154 -3.49 -1.95 -15.48
C GLY A 154 -3.18 -3.00 -16.55
N ALA A 155 -3.79 -2.93 -17.74
CA ALA A 155 -3.33 -3.74 -18.85
C ALA A 155 -1.90 -3.34 -19.26
N ASN A 156 -1.07 -4.34 -19.60
CA ASN A 156 0.32 -4.14 -20.04
C ASN A 156 0.33 -3.59 -21.49
N LEU A 157 0.09 -2.29 -21.62
CA LEU A 157 -0.04 -1.55 -22.86
C LEU A 157 0.87 -0.31 -22.80
N HIS A 158 1.66 -0.06 -23.83
CA HIS A 158 2.42 1.18 -23.96
C HIS A 158 1.53 2.25 -24.61
N LEU A 159 1.01 3.18 -23.79
CA LEU A 159 0.09 4.22 -24.27
C LEU A 159 0.67 5.06 -25.41
N GLU A 160 1.98 5.28 -25.44
CA GLU A 160 2.64 6.01 -26.54
C GLU A 160 2.49 5.29 -27.89
N ASP A 161 2.63 3.97 -27.91
CA ASP A 161 2.50 3.14 -29.12
C ASP A 161 1.04 3.03 -29.56
N THR A 162 0.11 2.82 -28.60
CA THR A 162 -1.33 2.82 -28.86
C THR A 162 -1.80 4.13 -29.50
N LEU A 163 -1.32 5.27 -29.00
CA LEU A 163 -1.62 6.58 -29.58
C LEU A 163 -1.00 6.74 -30.97
N ALA A 164 0.26 6.32 -31.17
CA ALA A 164 0.92 6.38 -32.48
C ALA A 164 0.16 5.55 -33.55
N GLU A 165 -0.24 4.32 -33.21
CA GLU A 165 -1.02 3.45 -34.10
C GLU A 165 -2.41 4.04 -34.40
N PHE A 166 -3.08 4.63 -33.41
CA PHE A 166 -4.33 5.34 -33.62
C PHE A 166 -4.18 6.50 -34.62
N TRP A 167 -3.17 7.36 -34.45
CA TRP A 167 -2.96 8.52 -35.32
C TRP A 167 -2.59 8.10 -36.75
N ALA A 168 -1.76 7.08 -36.93
CA ALA A 168 -1.42 6.53 -38.25
C ALA A 168 -2.68 6.02 -38.98
N ARG A 169 -3.46 5.15 -38.33
CA ARG A 169 -4.71 4.59 -38.89
C ARG A 169 -5.76 5.66 -39.15
N LEU A 170 -5.83 6.70 -38.31
CA LEU A 170 -6.74 7.82 -38.51
C LEU A 170 -6.34 8.65 -39.73
N LEU A 171 -5.04 8.94 -39.91
CA LEU A 171 -4.53 9.69 -41.05
C LEU A 171 -4.91 9.02 -42.38
N GLU A 172 -4.64 7.73 -42.52
CA GLU A 172 -4.98 7.02 -43.77
C GLU A 172 -6.48 7.04 -44.09
N ARG A 173 -7.33 6.90 -43.06
CA ARG A 173 -8.80 6.89 -43.24
C ARG A 173 -9.31 8.27 -43.63
N LEU A 174 -8.89 9.31 -42.91
CA LEU A 174 -9.30 10.68 -43.21
C LEU A 174 -8.72 11.15 -44.55
N PHE A 175 -7.50 10.77 -44.92
CA PHE A 175 -6.91 11.12 -46.22
C PHE A 175 -7.65 10.44 -47.39
N ARG A 176 -8.05 9.17 -47.26
CA ARG A 176 -8.96 8.50 -48.22
C ARG A 176 -10.29 9.27 -48.38
N GLN A 177 -10.86 9.78 -47.28
CA GLN A 177 -12.13 10.52 -47.29
C GLN A 177 -12.04 11.97 -47.78
N LEU A 178 -10.89 12.63 -47.62
CA LEU A 178 -10.63 13.96 -48.17
C LEU A 178 -10.41 13.94 -49.69
N HIS A 179 -10.13 12.76 -50.25
CA HIS A 179 -9.83 12.56 -51.67
C HIS A 179 -10.53 11.33 -52.30
N PRO A 180 -11.88 11.23 -52.26
CA PRO A 180 -12.63 10.11 -52.87
C PRO A 180 -12.40 9.96 -54.39
N GLN A 181 -11.98 11.04 -55.05
CA GLN A 181 -11.60 11.08 -56.45
C GLN A 181 -10.18 10.52 -56.75
N LEU A 182 -9.40 10.11 -55.75
CA LEU A 182 -8.07 9.54 -55.93
C LEU A 182 -8.05 8.04 -55.59
N LEU A 183 -7.41 7.24 -56.45
CA LEU A 183 -7.08 5.85 -56.16
C LEU A 183 -5.81 5.82 -55.31
N LEU A 184 -5.98 5.50 -54.03
CA LEU A 184 -4.94 5.48 -53.01
C LEU A 184 -4.66 4.01 -52.61
N PRO A 185 -3.75 3.30 -53.30
CA PRO A 185 -3.34 1.95 -52.91
C PRO A 185 -2.53 1.99 -51.60
N ASP A 186 -2.40 0.84 -50.93
CA ASP A 186 -1.79 0.78 -49.60
C ASP A 186 -0.29 1.21 -49.63
N ASP A 187 0.46 0.88 -50.68
CA ASP A 187 1.84 1.40 -50.92
C ASP A 187 1.95 2.93 -50.86
N TYR A 188 0.91 3.64 -51.32
CA TYR A 188 0.86 5.11 -51.30
C TYR A 188 0.58 5.64 -49.88
N LEU A 189 -0.15 4.88 -49.08
CA LEU A 189 -0.51 5.22 -47.71
C LEU A 189 0.63 4.91 -46.74
N ASP A 190 1.41 3.85 -46.99
CA ASP A 190 2.72 3.63 -46.37
C ASP A 190 3.68 4.80 -46.62
N CYS A 191 3.63 5.40 -47.83
CA CYS A 191 4.39 6.60 -48.13
C CYS A 191 3.84 7.84 -47.39
N LEU A 192 2.52 8.04 -47.34
CA LEU A 192 1.88 9.08 -46.55
C LEU A 192 2.28 9.01 -45.07
N GLY A 193 2.28 7.80 -44.48
CA GLY A 193 2.71 7.56 -43.10
C GLY A 193 4.16 8.02 -42.86
N LYS A 194 5.08 7.70 -43.78
CA LYS A 194 6.49 8.15 -43.71
C LYS A 194 6.66 9.67 -43.81
N GLN A 195 5.70 10.39 -44.42
CA GLN A 195 5.70 11.84 -44.48
C GLN A 195 5.02 12.50 -43.26
N ALA A 196 4.25 11.74 -42.46
CA ALA A 196 3.41 12.29 -41.39
C ALA A 196 4.22 13.05 -40.32
N ASP A 197 5.38 12.53 -39.90
CA ASP A 197 6.23 13.15 -38.87
C ASP A 197 6.78 14.52 -39.29
N ALA A 198 7.15 14.66 -40.56
CA ALA A 198 7.70 15.89 -41.12
C ALA A 198 6.61 16.92 -41.45
N LEU A 199 5.42 16.46 -41.84
CA LEU A 199 4.31 17.32 -42.26
C LEU A 199 3.36 17.70 -41.12
N ARG A 200 3.34 16.94 -40.02
CA ARG A 200 2.43 17.09 -38.86
C ARG A 200 1.00 17.38 -39.29
N PRO A 201 0.34 16.46 -40.00
CA PRO A 201 -0.99 16.69 -40.59
C PRO A 201 -2.06 17.06 -39.54
N PHE A 202 -1.91 16.58 -38.30
CA PHE A 202 -2.79 16.88 -37.16
C PHE A 202 -2.28 18.01 -36.25
N GLY A 203 -1.28 18.80 -36.68
CA GLY A 203 -0.63 19.82 -35.85
C GLY A 203 0.12 19.22 -34.65
N GLU A 204 0.15 19.94 -33.53
CA GLU A 204 0.80 19.48 -32.28
C GLU A 204 -0.11 18.59 -31.41
N ALA A 205 -1.42 18.49 -31.71
CA ALA A 205 -2.39 17.79 -30.87
C ALA A 205 -2.02 16.31 -30.57
N PRO A 206 -1.51 15.49 -31.51
CA PRO A 206 -1.01 14.14 -31.20
C PRO A 206 0.11 14.12 -30.15
N ARG A 207 1.05 15.06 -30.25
CA ARG A 207 2.21 15.17 -29.36
C ARG A 207 1.79 15.62 -27.97
N GLU A 208 0.98 16.67 -27.89
CA GLU A 208 0.47 17.19 -26.62
C GLU A 208 -0.42 16.16 -25.92
N LEU A 209 -1.32 15.48 -26.65
CA LEU A 209 -2.11 14.39 -26.09
C LEU A 209 -1.22 13.29 -25.55
N ARG A 210 -0.21 12.81 -26.29
CA ARG A 210 0.72 11.77 -25.80
C ARG A 210 1.45 12.17 -24.52
N LEU A 211 2.04 13.37 -24.49
CA LEU A 211 2.81 13.86 -23.35
C LEU A 211 1.95 14.10 -22.11
N ARG A 212 0.72 14.58 -22.28
CA ARG A 212 -0.20 14.87 -21.17
C ARG A 212 -0.92 13.61 -20.71
N ALA A 213 -1.45 12.79 -21.62
CA ALA A 213 -2.18 11.57 -21.30
C ALA A 213 -1.30 10.58 -20.51
N THR A 214 -0.08 10.30 -20.98
CA THR A 214 0.83 9.36 -20.27
C THR A 214 1.02 9.76 -18.81
N ARG A 215 1.30 11.05 -18.54
CA ARG A 215 1.46 11.55 -17.16
C ARG A 215 0.16 11.52 -16.35
N ALA A 216 -0.95 11.93 -16.95
CA ALA A 216 -2.26 11.98 -16.33
C ALA A 216 -2.80 10.60 -15.93
N PHE A 217 -2.78 9.65 -16.87
CA PHE A 217 -3.26 8.29 -16.67
C PHE A 217 -2.38 7.52 -15.69
N VAL A 218 -1.03 7.63 -15.79
CA VAL A 218 -0.11 7.00 -14.84
C VAL A 218 -0.33 7.55 -13.42
N ALA A 219 -0.51 8.86 -13.26
CA ALA A 219 -0.78 9.46 -11.94
C ALA A 219 -2.10 8.97 -11.33
N ALA A 220 -3.18 8.93 -12.11
CA ALA A 220 -4.49 8.44 -11.67
C ALA A 220 -4.46 6.94 -11.31
N ARG A 221 -3.92 6.10 -12.22
CA ARG A 221 -3.74 4.66 -12.03
C ARG A 221 -2.87 4.36 -10.79
N ALA A 222 -1.72 5.01 -10.64
CA ALA A 222 -0.82 4.77 -9.51
C ALA A 222 -1.46 5.13 -8.16
N PHE A 223 -2.28 6.18 -8.09
CA PHE A 223 -2.99 6.54 -6.87
C PHE A 223 -4.03 5.49 -6.46
N VAL A 224 -4.88 5.05 -7.40
CA VAL A 224 -5.90 4.01 -7.15
C VAL A 224 -5.24 2.66 -6.81
N GLN A 225 -4.17 2.28 -7.52
CA GLN A 225 -3.36 1.11 -7.18
C GLN A 225 -2.70 1.24 -5.78
N GLY A 226 -2.29 2.44 -5.38
CA GLY A 226 -1.78 2.74 -4.04
C GLY A 226 -2.80 2.44 -2.93
N LEU A 227 -4.05 2.90 -3.11
CA LEU A 227 -5.16 2.60 -2.20
C LEU A 227 -5.43 1.09 -2.13
N GLY A 228 -5.40 0.41 -3.28
CA GLY A 228 -5.54 -1.05 -3.38
C GLY A 228 -4.48 -1.79 -2.59
N VAL A 229 -3.19 -1.51 -2.84
CA VAL A 229 -2.06 -2.12 -2.12
C VAL A 229 -2.12 -1.83 -0.63
N ALA A 230 -2.48 -0.61 -0.22
CA ALA A 230 -2.63 -0.26 1.19
C ALA A 230 -3.70 -1.12 1.89
N GLY A 231 -4.90 -1.23 1.30
CA GLY A 231 -5.97 -2.09 1.83
C GLY A 231 -5.58 -3.57 1.87
N ASP A 232 -4.88 -4.04 0.85
CA ASP A 232 -4.44 -5.44 0.72
C ASP A 232 -3.32 -5.80 1.74
N VAL A 233 -2.44 -4.85 2.05
CA VAL A 233 -1.44 -4.97 3.13
C VAL A 233 -2.12 -5.06 4.49
N VAL A 234 -3.05 -4.15 4.81
CA VAL A 234 -3.82 -4.21 6.07
C VAL A 234 -4.54 -5.56 6.19
N ARG A 235 -5.15 -6.04 5.10
CA ARG A 235 -5.85 -7.34 5.04
C ARG A 235 -4.95 -8.55 5.28
N LYS A 236 -3.73 -8.57 4.74
CA LYS A 236 -2.79 -9.69 4.92
C LYS A 236 -2.15 -9.65 6.32
N VAL A 237 -1.79 -8.47 6.82
CA VAL A 237 -1.18 -8.32 8.15
C VAL A 237 -2.18 -8.61 9.27
N ALA A 238 -3.46 -8.28 9.10
CA ALA A 238 -4.52 -8.61 10.07
C ALA A 238 -4.76 -10.13 10.25
N GLN A 239 -4.21 -10.98 9.36
CA GLN A 239 -4.28 -12.44 9.45
C GLN A 239 -3.05 -13.07 10.14
N VAL A 240 -2.06 -12.27 10.53
CA VAL A 240 -0.86 -12.74 11.22
C VAL A 240 -1.25 -13.16 12.66
N PRO A 241 -1.08 -14.43 13.05
CA PRO A 241 -1.54 -14.93 14.34
C PRO A 241 -0.70 -14.39 15.50
N LEU A 242 -1.31 -14.22 16.67
CA LEU A 242 -0.58 -13.90 17.89
C LEU A 242 0.28 -15.07 18.35
N GLY A 243 1.54 -14.79 18.69
CA GLY A 243 2.48 -15.78 19.21
C GLY A 243 2.09 -16.30 20.61
N PRO A 244 2.59 -17.48 21.03
CA PRO A 244 2.30 -18.05 22.35
C PRO A 244 2.73 -17.12 23.49
N GLU A 245 3.87 -16.42 23.33
CA GLU A 245 4.38 -15.44 24.29
C GLU A 245 3.43 -14.26 24.50
N CYS A 246 2.90 -13.71 23.41
CA CYS A 246 1.83 -12.72 23.47
C CYS A 246 0.59 -13.27 24.19
N SER A 247 0.17 -14.50 23.89
CA SER A 247 -0.98 -15.12 24.56
C SER A 247 -0.77 -15.29 26.07
N ARG A 248 0.44 -15.61 26.52
CA ARG A 248 0.80 -15.66 27.95
C ARG A 248 0.77 -14.27 28.59
N ALA A 249 1.38 -13.27 27.94
CA ALA A 249 1.44 -11.90 28.45
C ALA A 249 0.05 -11.24 28.52
N VAL A 250 -0.81 -11.46 27.53
CA VAL A 250 -2.17 -10.91 27.46
C VAL A 250 -3.10 -11.57 28.50
N MET A 251 -2.92 -12.85 28.79
CA MET A 251 -3.57 -13.53 29.93
C MET A 251 -3.13 -12.91 31.28
N LYS A 252 -1.82 -12.70 31.47
CA LYS A 252 -1.24 -12.03 32.65
C LYS A 252 -1.78 -10.59 32.82
N LEU A 253 -1.96 -9.88 31.71
CA LEU A 253 -2.52 -8.54 31.66
C LEU A 253 -4.01 -8.52 32.04
N ALA A 254 -4.83 -9.36 31.40
CA ALA A 254 -6.29 -9.26 31.47
C ALA A 254 -6.92 -10.00 32.67
N TYR A 255 -6.47 -11.23 32.97
CA TYR A 255 -7.20 -12.12 33.88
C TYR A 255 -6.45 -12.61 35.12
N CYS A 256 -5.12 -12.50 35.18
CA CYS A 256 -4.42 -12.88 36.41
C CYS A 256 -4.78 -12.01 37.64
N ALA A 257 -5.21 -10.75 37.43
CA ALA A 257 -5.83 -9.94 38.49
C ALA A 257 -7.08 -10.62 39.10
N HIS A 258 -7.90 -11.29 38.29
CA HIS A 258 -9.06 -12.04 38.75
C HIS A 258 -8.62 -13.31 39.48
N CYS A 259 -7.66 -14.05 38.92
CA CYS A 259 -7.14 -15.26 39.54
C CYS A 259 -6.46 -15.03 40.90
N LEU A 260 -5.86 -13.86 41.14
CA LEU A 260 -5.24 -13.48 42.41
C LEU A 260 -6.18 -12.71 43.37
N GLY A 261 -7.49 -12.82 43.20
CA GLY A 261 -8.47 -12.25 44.13
C GLY A 261 -8.60 -10.73 44.11
N VAL A 262 -8.16 -10.07 43.03
CA VAL A 262 -8.32 -8.62 42.81
C VAL A 262 -9.05 -8.29 41.49
N PRO A 263 -10.22 -8.90 41.19
CA PRO A 263 -10.92 -8.75 39.90
C PRO A 263 -11.31 -7.31 39.55
N GLY A 264 -11.48 -6.43 40.55
CA GLY A 264 -11.73 -5.00 40.34
C GLY A 264 -10.50 -4.16 39.96
N ALA A 265 -9.30 -4.74 39.88
CA ALA A 265 -8.08 -4.03 39.49
C ALA A 265 -7.91 -4.01 37.96
N ARG A 266 -8.00 -2.81 37.36
CA ARG A 266 -7.75 -2.59 35.93
C ARG A 266 -6.24 -2.46 35.64
N PRO A 267 -5.74 -2.92 34.48
CA PRO A 267 -4.32 -2.78 34.12
C PRO A 267 -3.81 -1.34 34.16
N CYS A 268 -2.52 -1.18 34.47
CA CYS A 268 -1.81 0.09 34.34
C CYS A 268 -1.59 0.48 32.87
N PRO A 269 -1.66 1.78 32.50
CA PRO A 269 -1.45 2.26 31.12
C PRO A 269 -0.20 1.69 30.44
N ASP A 270 0.95 1.86 31.09
CA ASP A 270 2.25 1.51 30.50
C ASP A 270 2.53 0.01 30.53
N TYR A 271 1.91 -0.72 31.48
CA TYR A 271 1.91 -2.18 31.49
C TYR A 271 1.21 -2.74 30.24
N CYS A 272 0.00 -2.24 29.95
CA CYS A 272 -0.74 -2.63 28.75
C CYS A 272 0.02 -2.28 27.47
N ARG A 273 0.60 -1.07 27.40
CA ARG A 273 1.42 -0.63 26.26
C ARG A 273 2.60 -1.56 26.02
N ASN A 274 3.33 -1.97 27.06
CA ASN A 274 4.47 -2.87 26.93
C ASN A 274 4.05 -4.28 26.46
N VAL A 275 2.96 -4.84 26.99
CA VAL A 275 2.41 -6.11 26.51
C VAL A 275 2.02 -6.02 25.03
N LEU A 276 1.26 -4.98 24.64
CA LEU A 276 0.80 -4.85 23.26
C LEU A 276 1.92 -4.47 22.26
N LYS A 277 2.93 -3.70 22.67
CA LYS A 277 4.13 -3.46 21.83
C LYS A 277 4.95 -4.73 21.62
N GLY A 278 5.06 -5.59 22.63
CA GLY A 278 5.67 -6.92 22.50
C GLY A 278 4.89 -7.82 21.55
N CYS A 279 3.56 -7.87 21.69
CA CYS A 279 2.66 -8.61 20.82
C CYS A 279 2.67 -8.15 19.35
N LEU A 280 2.67 -6.84 19.12
CA LEU A 280 2.47 -6.21 17.80
C LEU A 280 3.79 -5.73 17.17
N ALA A 281 4.92 -6.22 17.65
CA ALA A 281 6.24 -5.74 17.28
C ALA A 281 6.55 -5.89 15.78
N ASN A 282 6.09 -6.99 15.17
CA ASN A 282 6.21 -7.20 13.73
C ASN A 282 5.30 -6.23 12.95
N GLN A 283 4.07 -6.00 13.43
CA GLN A 283 3.12 -5.06 12.81
C GLN A 283 3.66 -3.62 12.85
N ALA A 284 4.33 -3.22 13.93
CA ALA A 284 4.96 -1.91 14.05
C ALA A 284 6.14 -1.70 13.06
N ASP A 285 6.82 -2.75 12.61
CA ASP A 285 7.88 -2.64 11.58
C ASP A 285 7.37 -2.16 10.21
N LEU A 286 6.04 -2.15 9.96
CA LEU A 286 5.45 -1.58 8.74
C LEU A 286 5.47 -0.05 8.71
N ASP A 287 5.56 0.63 9.86
CA ASP A 287 5.34 2.08 10.00
C ASP A 287 6.12 2.93 9.00
N ALA A 288 7.43 2.70 8.85
CA ALA A 288 8.28 3.49 7.97
C ALA A 288 7.87 3.42 6.49
N GLU A 289 7.56 2.23 5.98
CA GLU A 289 7.15 2.07 4.58
C GLU A 289 5.67 2.39 4.35
N TRP A 290 4.85 2.27 5.40
CA TRP A 290 3.46 2.72 5.40
C TRP A 290 3.38 4.23 5.26
N ARG A 291 4.13 4.99 6.07
CA ARG A 291 4.29 6.45 5.91
C ARG A 291 4.82 6.81 4.53
N ASN A 292 5.89 6.16 4.07
CA ASN A 292 6.45 6.40 2.73
C ASN A 292 5.42 6.24 1.61
N LEU A 293 4.54 5.23 1.71
CA LEU A 293 3.45 5.01 0.76
C LEU A 293 2.43 6.13 0.83
N LEU A 294 1.87 6.38 2.02
CA LEU A 294 0.83 7.39 2.26
C LEU A 294 1.29 8.80 1.86
N ASP A 295 2.52 9.19 2.18
CA ASP A 295 3.11 10.48 1.77
C ASP A 295 3.25 10.56 0.24
N SER A 296 3.67 9.47 -0.41
CA SER A 296 3.78 9.42 -1.88
C SER A 296 2.40 9.45 -2.56
N MET A 297 1.36 8.89 -1.91
CA MET A 297 -0.03 8.98 -2.35
C MET A 297 -0.61 10.39 -2.17
N VAL A 298 -0.32 11.06 -1.06
CA VAL A 298 -0.69 12.48 -0.87
C VAL A 298 0.00 13.35 -1.92
N LEU A 299 1.28 13.10 -2.22
CA LEU A 299 2.08 13.84 -3.19
C LEU A 299 1.60 13.67 -4.64
N ILE A 300 1.20 12.47 -5.08
CA ILE A 300 0.76 12.26 -6.48
C ILE A 300 -0.52 13.03 -6.82
N THR A 301 -1.38 13.34 -5.83
CA THR A 301 -2.60 14.13 -6.06
C THR A 301 -2.33 15.53 -6.61
N ASP A 302 -1.12 16.08 -6.42
CA ASP A 302 -0.74 17.38 -6.99
C ASP A 302 -0.64 17.32 -8.53
N LYS A 303 -0.57 16.12 -9.12
CA LYS A 303 -0.65 15.88 -10.57
C LYS A 303 -2.08 15.77 -11.11
N PHE A 304 -3.11 15.94 -10.28
CA PHE A 304 -4.49 15.90 -10.75
C PHE A 304 -4.97 17.24 -11.32
N TRP A 305 -4.28 18.33 -10.97
CA TRP A 305 -4.71 19.71 -11.20
C TRP A 305 -4.06 20.41 -12.41
N GLY A 306 -4.76 21.43 -12.92
CA GLY A 306 -4.27 22.31 -13.97
C GLY A 306 -4.35 21.73 -15.40
N PRO A 307 -3.85 22.46 -16.42
CA PRO A 307 -4.05 22.12 -17.84
C PRO A 307 -3.35 20.84 -18.34
N SER A 308 -2.55 20.20 -17.48
CA SER A 308 -1.91 18.90 -17.72
C SER A 308 -2.19 17.90 -16.60
N GLY A 309 -3.14 18.23 -15.71
CA GLY A 309 -3.54 17.37 -14.60
C GLY A 309 -4.53 16.29 -15.04
N ALA A 310 -4.60 15.21 -14.25
CA ALA A 310 -5.45 14.06 -14.53
C ALA A 310 -6.91 14.43 -14.87
N GLU A 311 -7.55 15.32 -14.10
CA GLU A 311 -8.94 15.74 -14.33
C GLU A 311 -9.13 16.36 -15.72
N SER A 312 -8.28 17.35 -16.06
CA SER A 312 -8.36 18.09 -17.31
C SER A 312 -7.98 17.27 -18.54
N VAL A 313 -7.11 16.27 -18.39
CA VAL A 313 -6.61 15.48 -19.52
C VAL A 313 -7.51 14.28 -19.79
N ILE A 314 -7.92 13.53 -18.76
CA ILE A 314 -8.79 12.35 -18.90
C ILE A 314 -10.19 12.77 -19.36
N GLY A 315 -10.76 13.84 -18.78
CA GLY A 315 -12.02 14.42 -19.24
C GLY A 315 -11.91 15.21 -20.56
N GLY A 316 -10.69 15.54 -21.00
CA GLY A 316 -10.42 16.43 -22.14
C GLY A 316 -9.93 15.75 -23.41
N VAL A 317 -9.85 14.41 -23.48
CA VAL A 317 -9.31 13.69 -24.65
C VAL A 317 -10.04 14.08 -25.95
N HIS A 318 -11.36 14.27 -25.89
CA HIS A 318 -12.17 14.69 -27.04
C HIS A 318 -11.84 16.08 -27.59
N LEU A 319 -11.30 17.00 -26.76
CA LEU A 319 -10.86 18.33 -27.20
C LEU A 319 -9.65 18.21 -28.14
N TRP A 320 -8.64 17.43 -27.74
CA TRP A 320 -7.44 17.17 -28.55
C TRP A 320 -7.75 16.44 -29.85
N LEU A 321 -8.72 15.52 -29.83
CA LEU A 321 -9.20 14.82 -31.01
C LEU A 321 -9.90 15.78 -32.00
N ALA A 322 -10.67 16.75 -31.48
CA ALA A 322 -11.31 17.77 -32.32
C ALA A 322 -10.29 18.77 -32.89
N GLU A 323 -9.32 19.21 -32.09
CA GLU A 323 -8.22 20.07 -32.52
C GLU A 323 -7.40 19.42 -33.65
N ALA A 324 -7.05 18.13 -33.51
CA ALA A 324 -6.35 17.38 -34.54
C ALA A 324 -7.12 17.34 -35.87
N ILE A 325 -8.43 17.05 -35.85
CA ILE A 325 -9.24 16.99 -37.07
C ILE A 325 -9.37 18.38 -37.72
N ASN A 326 -9.54 19.44 -36.93
CA ASN A 326 -9.52 20.82 -37.45
C ASN A 326 -8.17 21.14 -38.11
N ALA A 327 -7.05 20.83 -37.45
CA ALA A 327 -5.71 21.02 -38.00
C ALA A 327 -5.49 20.25 -39.32
N LEU A 328 -6.05 19.04 -39.46
CA LEU A 328 -6.02 18.29 -40.72
C LEU A 328 -6.84 18.97 -41.81
N GLN A 329 -8.02 19.49 -41.48
CA GLN A 329 -8.87 20.22 -42.44
C GLN A 329 -8.18 21.50 -42.93
N ASP A 330 -7.62 22.29 -42.02
CA ASP A 330 -6.92 23.55 -42.35
C ASP A 330 -5.64 23.30 -43.17
N ASN A 331 -4.90 22.23 -42.85
CA ASN A 331 -3.68 21.86 -43.59
C ASN A 331 -3.94 21.04 -44.87
N ARG A 332 -5.18 20.69 -45.20
CA ARG A 332 -5.53 19.72 -46.27
C ARG A 332 -4.80 19.99 -47.58
N ASP A 333 -4.86 21.22 -48.09
CA ASP A 333 -4.34 21.55 -49.42
C ASP A 333 -2.80 21.52 -49.45
N ILE A 334 -2.16 21.96 -48.35
CA ILE A 334 -0.69 21.92 -48.17
C ILE A 334 -0.21 20.47 -48.03
N LEU A 335 -0.92 19.66 -47.23
CA LEU A 335 -0.65 18.24 -47.06
C LEU A 335 -0.76 17.52 -48.40
N THR A 336 -1.84 17.73 -49.14
CA THR A 336 -2.08 17.12 -50.47
C THR A 336 -0.92 17.43 -51.42
N ALA A 337 -0.53 18.71 -51.54
CA ALA A 337 0.53 19.13 -52.44
C ALA A 337 1.89 18.48 -52.08
N LYS A 338 2.26 18.47 -50.79
CA LYS A 338 3.52 17.87 -50.33
C LYS A 338 3.54 16.35 -50.41
N VAL A 339 2.41 15.69 -50.16
CA VAL A 339 2.28 14.23 -50.31
C VAL A 339 2.37 13.83 -51.78
N ILE A 340 1.72 14.55 -52.71
CA ILE A 340 1.88 14.32 -54.15
C ILE A 340 3.34 14.53 -54.60
N GLN A 341 4.02 15.54 -54.04
CA GLN A 341 5.44 15.79 -54.31
C GLN A 341 6.35 14.66 -53.79
N GLY A 342 6.06 14.09 -52.61
CA GLY A 342 6.89 13.07 -51.97
C GLY A 342 6.58 11.63 -52.38
N CYS A 343 5.32 11.32 -52.70
CA CYS A 343 4.81 9.97 -52.99
C CYS A 343 4.40 9.77 -54.45
N GLY A 344 4.49 10.81 -55.29
CA GLY A 344 4.06 10.79 -56.68
C GLY A 344 2.59 11.17 -56.87
N ASN A 345 2.15 11.30 -58.12
CA ASN A 345 0.78 11.71 -58.43
C ASN A 345 -0.15 10.47 -58.52
N PRO A 346 -1.14 10.30 -57.63
CA PRO A 346 -2.05 9.16 -57.64
C PRO A 346 -3.00 9.21 -58.84
N LYS A 347 -3.54 8.05 -59.22
CA LYS A 347 -4.48 7.95 -60.35
C LYS A 347 -5.85 8.50 -59.95
N VAL A 348 -6.48 9.26 -60.84
CA VAL A 348 -7.85 9.74 -60.63
C VAL A 348 -8.84 8.59 -60.79
N ASN A 349 -9.77 8.46 -59.84
CA ASN A 349 -10.85 7.48 -59.88
C ASN A 349 -11.94 7.93 -60.87
N PRO A 350 -12.21 7.18 -61.97
CA PRO A 350 -13.21 7.59 -62.98
C PRO A 350 -14.66 7.64 -62.47
N GLN A 351 -14.94 7.08 -61.29
CA GLN A 351 -16.26 7.09 -60.65
C GLN A 351 -16.37 8.06 -59.47
N GLY A 352 -15.34 8.88 -59.21
CA GLY A 352 -15.39 9.88 -58.14
C GLY A 352 -16.47 10.92 -58.39
N SER A 353 -17.35 11.12 -57.41
CA SER A 353 -18.28 12.25 -57.40
C SER A 353 -17.52 13.58 -57.44
N GLY A 354 -18.06 14.55 -58.17
CA GLY A 354 -17.48 15.90 -58.25
C GLY A 354 -17.44 16.59 -56.88
N PRO A 355 -16.64 17.66 -56.73
CA PRO A 355 -16.43 18.31 -55.44
C PRO A 355 -17.76 18.82 -54.86
N GLU A 356 -18.21 18.21 -53.76
CA GLU A 356 -19.35 18.72 -53.02
C GLU A 356 -19.10 20.14 -52.53
N GLU A 357 -20.15 20.95 -52.53
CA GLU A 357 -20.11 22.34 -52.08
C GLU A 357 -19.58 22.44 -50.64
N LYS A 358 -18.98 23.60 -50.32
CA LYS A 358 -18.46 23.94 -48.99
C LYS A 358 -19.44 23.56 -47.88
N ARG A 359 -19.24 22.38 -47.27
CA ARG A 359 -20.07 21.88 -46.17
C ARG A 359 -20.06 22.93 -45.05
N ARG A 360 -21.25 23.35 -44.62
CA ARG A 360 -21.40 24.36 -43.57
C ARG A 360 -20.84 23.78 -42.27
N GLN A 361 -19.70 24.30 -41.85
CA GLN A 361 -19.02 23.92 -40.61
C GLN A 361 -19.97 24.19 -39.43
N GLY A 362 -20.41 23.13 -38.75
CA GLY A 362 -21.18 23.27 -37.52
C GLY A 362 -20.31 23.94 -36.47
N LYS A 363 -20.84 24.95 -35.77
CA LYS A 363 -20.09 25.60 -34.69
C LYS A 363 -19.85 24.58 -33.58
N LEU A 364 -18.58 24.18 -33.40
CA LEU A 364 -18.16 23.34 -32.29
C LEU A 364 -18.52 24.01 -30.96
N VAL A 365 -19.57 23.52 -30.31
CA VAL A 365 -19.88 23.81 -28.90
C VAL A 365 -19.35 22.63 -28.11
N LEU A 366 -18.04 22.64 -27.87
CA LEU A 366 -17.41 21.73 -26.93
C LEU A 366 -17.74 22.21 -25.51
N GLN A 367 -18.15 21.28 -24.65
CA GLN A 367 -18.48 21.61 -23.26
C GLN A 367 -17.17 21.78 -22.48
N GLU A 368 -16.70 23.02 -22.36
CA GLU A 368 -15.53 23.32 -21.55
C GLU A 368 -15.85 23.10 -20.06
N LYS A 369 -15.24 22.04 -19.52
CA LYS A 369 -15.25 21.52 -18.14
C LYS A 369 -16.50 20.74 -17.67
N PRO A 370 -16.29 19.61 -16.95
CA PRO A 370 -17.28 19.06 -16.03
C PRO A 370 -17.50 20.02 -14.84
N PRO A 371 -18.60 19.87 -14.06
CA PRO A 371 -18.85 20.69 -12.87
C PRO A 371 -17.69 20.59 -11.86
N THR A 372 -16.99 21.71 -11.70
CA THR A 372 -15.78 21.84 -10.88
C THR A 372 -16.03 21.56 -9.40
N GLY A 373 -15.14 20.78 -8.78
CA GLY A 373 -15.07 20.63 -7.32
C GLY A 373 -15.37 19.22 -6.79
N THR A 374 -15.77 18.26 -7.63
CA THR A 374 -15.96 16.85 -7.21
C THR A 374 -14.62 16.22 -6.80
N LEU A 375 -13.61 16.26 -7.68
CA LEU A 375 -12.29 15.73 -7.37
C LEU A 375 -11.63 16.47 -6.21
N GLU A 376 -11.90 17.77 -6.05
CA GLU A 376 -11.28 18.59 -4.99
C GLU A 376 -11.75 18.13 -3.60
N LYS A 377 -13.04 17.82 -3.47
CA LYS A 377 -13.61 17.21 -2.27
C LYS A 377 -13.02 15.82 -2.01
N LEU A 378 -12.97 14.96 -3.03
CA LEU A 378 -12.37 13.62 -2.91
C LEU A 378 -10.90 13.68 -2.48
N VAL A 379 -10.10 14.57 -3.06
CA VAL A 379 -8.68 14.76 -2.68
C VAL A 379 -8.53 15.34 -1.28
N SER A 380 -9.39 16.28 -0.87
CA SER A 380 -9.37 16.83 0.49
C SER A 380 -9.72 15.77 1.55
N GLU A 381 -10.77 14.98 1.29
CA GLU A 381 -11.19 13.88 2.16
C GLU A 381 -10.10 12.79 2.22
N ALA A 382 -9.58 12.34 1.08
CA ALA A 382 -8.49 11.37 1.02
C ALA A 382 -7.22 11.88 1.75
N LYS A 383 -6.82 13.15 1.56
CA LYS A 383 -5.67 13.73 2.28
C LYS A 383 -5.88 13.76 3.80
N THR A 384 -7.14 13.86 4.27
CA THR A 384 -7.47 13.79 5.70
C THR A 384 -7.38 12.34 6.19
N GLN A 385 -8.12 11.42 5.56
CA GLN A 385 -8.16 10.00 5.94
C GLN A 385 -6.77 9.31 5.87
N LEU A 386 -5.96 9.64 4.86
CA LEU A 386 -4.60 9.12 4.74
C LEU A 386 -3.67 9.67 5.83
N ARG A 387 -3.88 10.92 6.30
CA ARG A 387 -3.11 11.49 7.43
C ARG A 387 -3.50 10.85 8.74
N ASP A 388 -4.79 10.70 9.00
CA ASP A 388 -5.29 10.04 10.22
C ASP A 388 -4.82 8.58 10.31
N ALA A 389 -4.58 7.93 9.17
CA ALA A 389 -4.02 6.59 9.08
C ALA A 389 -2.47 6.51 9.15
N GLN A 390 -1.71 7.61 9.14
CA GLN A 390 -0.24 7.58 9.08
C GLN A 390 0.40 6.81 10.25
N ASP A 391 -0.12 7.00 11.46
CA ASP A 391 0.42 6.40 12.69
C ASP A 391 -0.18 5.03 13.03
N PHE A 392 -1.03 4.46 12.17
CA PHE A 392 -1.87 3.28 12.47
C PHE A 392 -1.11 2.13 13.15
N TRP A 393 0.01 1.69 12.55
CA TRP A 393 0.74 0.51 13.04
C TRP A 393 1.35 0.69 14.44
N ILE A 394 1.76 1.92 14.80
CA ILE A 394 2.35 2.23 16.13
C ILE A 394 1.32 2.74 17.14
N SER A 395 0.15 3.21 16.68
CA SER A 395 -0.93 3.67 17.55
C SER A 395 -1.82 2.52 18.06
N LEU A 396 -1.83 1.35 17.41
CA LEU A 396 -2.59 0.16 17.82
C LEU A 396 -2.45 -0.19 19.32
N PRO A 397 -1.23 -0.30 19.92
CA PRO A 397 -1.09 -0.50 21.36
C PRO A 397 -1.79 0.57 22.21
N GLY A 398 -1.71 1.84 21.80
CA GLY A 398 -2.36 2.95 22.50
C GLY A 398 -3.89 2.85 22.46
N MET A 399 -4.45 2.72 21.26
CA MET A 399 -5.90 2.67 21.02
C MET A 399 -6.56 1.47 21.72
N LEU A 400 -5.99 0.27 21.57
CA LEU A 400 -6.53 -0.96 22.15
C LEU A 400 -6.49 -0.93 23.68
N CYS A 401 -5.41 -0.38 24.26
CA CYS A 401 -5.32 -0.17 25.70
C CYS A 401 -6.42 0.80 26.18
N SER A 402 -6.56 1.98 25.56
CA SER A 402 -7.55 2.98 26.00
C SER A 402 -9.00 2.55 25.82
N GLU A 403 -9.35 1.90 24.71
CA GLU A 403 -10.75 1.64 24.35
C GLU A 403 -11.26 0.25 24.78
N LYS A 404 -10.42 -0.78 24.65
CA LYS A 404 -10.86 -2.18 24.70
C LYS A 404 -10.43 -2.89 26.00
N MET A 405 -9.29 -2.53 26.58
CA MET A 405 -8.77 -3.15 27.80
C MET A 405 -9.18 -2.45 29.12
N ALA A 406 -10.03 -1.42 29.03
CA ALA A 406 -10.69 -0.76 30.17
C ALA A 406 -9.71 -0.37 31.30
N MET A 407 -8.74 0.49 30.97
CA MET A 407 -7.66 0.93 31.84
C MET A 407 -8.11 1.59 33.14
N SER A 408 -7.20 1.69 34.11
CA SER A 408 -7.35 2.67 35.20
C SER A 408 -7.29 4.10 34.66
N SER A 409 -8.31 4.91 34.94
CA SER A 409 -8.28 6.37 34.79
C SER A 409 -7.76 7.10 36.02
N ALA A 410 -7.57 6.41 37.14
CA ALA A 410 -6.90 6.95 38.32
C ALA A 410 -5.39 7.01 38.07
N SER A 411 -4.72 8.01 38.67
CA SER A 411 -3.26 8.10 38.72
C SER A 411 -2.63 6.78 39.18
N ASP A 412 -1.42 6.48 38.70
CA ASP A 412 -0.76 5.15 38.64
C ASP A 412 -0.70 4.32 39.93
N ASP A 413 -1.09 4.87 41.07
CA ASP A 413 -0.94 4.30 42.41
C ASP A 413 -1.82 3.06 42.68
N ARG A 414 -2.83 2.77 41.85
CA ARG A 414 -3.89 1.80 42.16
C ARG A 414 -4.36 0.91 40.99
N CYS A 415 -3.52 0.71 39.98
CA CYS A 415 -3.79 -0.19 38.85
C CYS A 415 -3.17 -1.59 39.06
N TRP A 416 -3.48 -2.55 38.19
CA TRP A 416 -2.86 -3.88 38.13
C TRP A 416 -1.56 -3.80 37.32
N ASN A 417 -0.44 -4.16 37.95
CA ASN A 417 0.91 -4.05 37.38
C ASN A 417 1.52 -5.40 36.96
N GLY A 418 0.71 -6.45 36.81
CA GLY A 418 1.16 -7.80 36.47
C GLY A 418 1.57 -8.68 37.67
N MET A 419 1.69 -8.11 38.87
CA MET A 419 1.95 -8.84 40.12
C MET A 419 0.92 -8.53 41.22
N ALA A 420 0.57 -7.26 41.40
CA ALA A 420 -0.33 -6.79 42.44
C ALA A 420 -1.05 -5.51 42.02
N LYS A 421 -1.82 -4.94 42.95
CA LYS A 421 -2.38 -3.59 42.82
C LYS A 421 -1.34 -2.56 43.29
N GLY A 422 -0.87 -1.71 42.40
CA GLY A 422 0.15 -0.69 42.67
C GLY A 422 0.68 -0.03 41.40
N ARG A 423 1.75 0.74 41.52
CA ARG A 423 2.40 1.39 40.37
C ARG A 423 3.07 0.38 39.44
N TYR A 424 3.01 0.66 38.15
CA TYR A 424 3.92 0.08 37.17
C TYR A 424 5.18 0.97 37.12
N LEU A 425 6.37 0.35 37.11
CA LEU A 425 7.66 1.04 37.19
C LEU A 425 8.50 0.98 35.90
N PRO A 426 8.45 -0.09 35.08
CA PRO A 426 9.20 -0.10 33.82
C PRO A 426 8.74 0.98 32.84
N GLU A 427 9.67 1.54 32.09
CA GLU A 427 9.35 2.49 31.02
C GLU A 427 8.67 1.80 29.83
N VAL A 428 8.00 2.58 28.97
CA VAL A 428 7.37 2.07 27.75
C VAL A 428 8.42 1.81 26.68
N MET A 429 8.44 0.59 26.12
CA MET A 429 9.35 0.19 25.06
C MET A 429 9.16 1.02 23.78
N GLY A 430 10.22 1.11 22.97
CA GLY A 430 10.13 1.64 21.61
C GLY A 430 9.27 0.74 20.70
N ASP A 431 8.88 1.26 19.54
CA ASP A 431 8.07 0.53 18.55
C ASP A 431 8.92 -0.33 17.62
N GLY A 432 8.33 -1.37 17.03
CA GLY A 432 9.02 -2.31 16.15
C GLY A 432 9.75 -3.45 16.86
N LEU A 433 10.16 -4.46 16.08
CA LEU A 433 10.68 -5.74 16.56
C LEU A 433 11.98 -5.58 17.35
N ALA A 434 12.95 -4.82 16.82
CA ALA A 434 14.26 -4.66 17.43
C ALA A 434 14.22 -4.03 18.84
N ASN A 435 13.21 -3.20 19.10
CA ASN A 435 13.05 -2.52 20.39
C ASN A 435 12.45 -3.42 21.49
N GLN A 436 11.99 -4.64 21.17
CA GLN A 436 11.42 -5.56 22.17
C GLN A 436 12.44 -6.49 22.83
N ILE A 437 13.73 -6.42 22.47
CA ILE A 437 14.77 -7.29 23.05
C ILE A 437 14.86 -7.22 24.59
N ASN A 438 14.50 -6.08 25.17
CA ASN A 438 14.48 -5.84 26.63
C ASN A 438 13.06 -5.63 27.16
N ASN A 439 12.01 -6.06 26.46
CA ASN A 439 10.63 -5.89 26.91
C ASN A 439 10.39 -6.71 28.20
N PRO A 440 9.97 -6.08 29.31
CA PRO A 440 9.85 -6.77 30.60
C PRO A 440 8.62 -7.70 30.70
N GLU A 441 7.68 -7.61 29.75
CA GLU A 441 6.40 -8.32 29.83
C GLU A 441 6.20 -9.39 28.75
N VAL A 442 6.98 -9.35 27.66
CA VAL A 442 6.90 -10.31 26.54
C VAL A 442 8.31 -10.67 26.09
N GLU A 443 8.65 -11.96 26.14
CA GLU A 443 9.89 -12.47 25.54
C GLU A 443 9.74 -12.51 24.01
N VAL A 444 10.50 -11.67 23.30
CA VAL A 444 10.40 -11.53 21.83
C VAL A 444 11.73 -11.89 21.17
N ASP A 445 11.73 -12.95 20.35
CA ASP A 445 12.88 -13.34 19.54
C ASP A 445 13.02 -12.43 18.30
N ILE A 446 13.81 -11.36 18.45
CA ILE A 446 14.06 -10.39 17.39
C ILE A 446 14.76 -10.97 16.15
N THR A 447 15.31 -12.20 16.22
CA THR A 447 15.98 -12.86 15.09
C THR A 447 15.00 -13.58 14.16
N LYS A 448 13.73 -13.73 14.57
CA LYS A 448 12.67 -14.41 13.82
C LYS A 448 11.53 -13.45 13.45
N PRO A 449 11.73 -12.52 12.50
CA PRO A 449 10.67 -11.65 12.01
C PRO A 449 9.59 -12.45 11.26
N ASP A 450 8.35 -11.98 11.31
CA ASP A 450 7.27 -12.59 10.53
C ASP A 450 7.47 -12.34 9.02
N MET A 451 7.43 -13.42 8.23
CA MET A 451 7.69 -13.36 6.80
C MET A 451 6.55 -12.73 5.99
N THR A 452 5.30 -12.81 6.47
CA THR A 452 4.13 -12.18 5.85
C THR A 452 4.22 -10.66 5.95
N VAL A 453 4.62 -10.16 7.13
CA VAL A 453 4.95 -8.76 7.40
C VAL A 453 6.11 -8.30 6.52
N ARG A 454 7.22 -9.04 6.47
CA ARG A 454 8.37 -8.68 5.62
C ARG A 454 8.00 -8.63 4.13
N GLN A 455 7.15 -9.54 3.66
CA GLN A 455 6.60 -9.49 2.30
C GLN A 455 5.74 -8.24 2.07
N GLN A 456 4.89 -7.85 3.03
CA GLN A 456 4.05 -6.66 2.90
C GLN A 456 4.89 -5.37 2.90
N ILE A 457 5.95 -5.29 3.71
CA ILE A 457 6.94 -4.20 3.67
C ILE A 457 7.55 -4.05 2.27
N MET A 458 7.82 -5.17 1.58
CA MET A 458 8.28 -5.13 0.19
C MET A 458 7.20 -4.66 -0.81
N GLN A 459 5.93 -5.03 -0.61
CA GLN A 459 4.82 -4.51 -1.43
C GLN A 459 4.65 -3.00 -1.28
N LEU A 460 4.73 -2.48 -0.04
CA LEU A 460 4.72 -1.04 0.24
C LEU A 460 5.86 -0.33 -0.51
N LYS A 461 7.10 -0.85 -0.43
CA LYS A 461 8.26 -0.31 -1.16
C LYS A 461 8.07 -0.28 -2.67
N VAL A 462 7.59 -1.37 -3.27
CA VAL A 462 7.34 -1.44 -4.72
C VAL A 462 6.31 -0.40 -5.14
N MET A 463 5.21 -0.28 -4.41
CA MET A 463 4.15 0.68 -4.73
C MET A 463 4.58 2.13 -4.51
N THR A 464 5.33 2.42 -3.44
CA THR A 464 5.97 3.73 -3.19
C THR A 464 6.90 4.12 -4.35
N ASN A 465 7.71 3.18 -4.86
CA ASN A 465 8.58 3.45 -6.00
C ASN A 465 7.79 3.70 -7.29
N ARG A 466 6.70 2.97 -7.53
CA ARG A 466 5.76 3.23 -8.65
C ARG A 466 5.14 4.63 -8.56
N LEU A 467 4.65 5.04 -7.38
CA LEU A 467 4.10 6.38 -7.15
C LEU A 467 5.13 7.50 -7.37
N ARG A 468 6.39 7.31 -6.94
CA ARG A 468 7.48 8.28 -7.18
C ARG A 468 7.88 8.35 -8.66
N GLY A 469 7.85 7.22 -9.36
CA GLY A 469 8.00 7.14 -10.83
C GLY A 469 6.89 7.89 -11.55
N ALA A 470 5.64 7.61 -11.19
CA ALA A 470 4.44 8.28 -11.67
C ALA A 470 4.49 9.81 -11.46
N TYR A 471 4.97 10.26 -10.29
CA TYR A 471 5.15 11.69 -10.00
C TYR A 471 6.19 12.36 -10.92
N SER A 472 7.21 11.62 -11.34
CA SER A 472 8.19 12.07 -12.34
C SER A 472 7.64 12.02 -13.77
N GLY A 473 6.48 11.40 -13.99
CA GLY A 473 5.86 11.19 -15.29
C GLY A 473 6.36 9.97 -16.05
N ASN A 474 7.02 9.03 -15.37
CA ASN A 474 7.48 7.76 -15.93
C ASN A 474 6.48 6.65 -15.57
N ASP A 475 6.10 5.84 -16.57
CA ASP A 475 5.37 4.60 -16.32
C ASP A 475 6.37 3.52 -15.88
N VAL A 476 6.41 3.21 -14.59
CA VAL A 476 7.35 2.24 -14.00
C VAL A 476 6.66 0.91 -13.78
N ASP A 477 6.04 0.40 -14.85
CA ASP A 477 5.73 -1.02 -14.99
C ASP A 477 7.06 -1.77 -15.13
N PHE A 478 7.60 -2.18 -13.98
CA PHE A 478 8.65 -3.18 -13.95
C PHE A 478 8.13 -4.45 -14.64
N GLN A 479 8.82 -4.85 -15.70
CA GLN A 479 8.84 -6.23 -16.18
C GLN A 479 9.03 -7.14 -14.97
N ASP A 480 8.15 -8.13 -14.79
CA ASP A 480 8.33 -9.13 -13.76
C ASP A 480 9.65 -9.86 -14.01
N ALA A 481 10.58 -9.75 -13.07
CA ALA A 481 11.80 -10.54 -13.03
C ALA A 481 11.45 -11.98 -12.59
N SER A 482 10.77 -12.71 -13.47
CA SER A 482 10.38 -14.12 -13.29
C SER A 482 10.57 -14.97 -14.56
N ASP A 483 11.46 -14.54 -15.47
CA ASP A 483 11.98 -15.36 -16.57
C ASP A 483 13.45 -15.72 -16.33
N ASP A 484 13.70 -16.49 -15.28
CA ASP A 484 14.99 -17.18 -15.08
C ASP A 484 14.75 -18.59 -14.49
N SER A 485 14.05 -19.42 -15.26
CA SER A 485 13.87 -20.85 -14.98
C SER A 485 14.45 -21.70 -16.11
N SER A 486 15.78 -21.81 -16.10
CA SER A 486 16.52 -23.05 -16.35
C SER A 486 16.01 -23.95 -17.49
N GLY A 487 16.32 -23.59 -18.75
CA GLY A 487 16.21 -24.53 -19.87
C GLY A 487 17.32 -25.60 -19.85
N PRO A 488 17.04 -26.90 -19.65
CA PRO A 488 18.04 -27.95 -19.74
C PRO A 488 18.30 -28.30 -21.21
N PRO A 489 19.56 -28.55 -21.63
CA PRO A 489 19.86 -28.86 -23.02
C PRO A 489 19.66 -30.35 -23.35
N GLY A 490 18.94 -30.62 -24.44
CA GLY A 490 19.15 -31.82 -25.26
C GLY A 490 18.36 -33.09 -24.89
N GLY A 491 17.52 -33.52 -25.84
CA GLY A 491 16.92 -34.85 -25.88
C GLY A 491 16.53 -35.19 -27.31
N TRP A 492 17.43 -35.85 -28.06
CA TRP A 492 17.22 -36.14 -29.48
C TRP A 492 16.12 -37.18 -29.72
N GLY A 493 15.16 -36.83 -30.57
CA GLY A 493 14.19 -37.79 -31.12
C GLY A 493 14.84 -38.68 -32.19
N ALA A 494 14.65 -39.99 -32.08
CA ALA A 494 15.24 -40.97 -32.99
C ALA A 494 14.40 -41.17 -34.26
N ALA A 495 15.07 -41.28 -35.41
CA ALA A 495 14.55 -41.90 -36.62
C ALA A 495 15.68 -42.67 -37.33
N PRO A 496 15.50 -43.94 -37.73
CA PRO A 496 16.57 -44.73 -38.32
C PRO A 496 16.68 -44.50 -39.83
N GLY A 497 17.83 -44.03 -40.30
CA GLY A 497 18.18 -43.92 -41.71
C GLY A 497 19.58 -44.50 -41.95
N GLY A 498 19.67 -45.82 -42.17
CA GLY A 498 20.93 -46.50 -42.38
C GLY A 498 21.24 -46.73 -43.86
N HIS A 499 22.19 -45.98 -44.42
CA HIS A 499 23.02 -46.42 -45.56
C HIS A 499 24.44 -45.87 -45.40
N ALA A 500 25.42 -46.60 -45.93
CA ALA A 500 26.78 -46.59 -45.40
C ALA A 500 27.87 -46.19 -46.43
N LEU A 501 28.95 -45.59 -45.89
CA LEU A 501 30.32 -45.54 -46.44
C LEU A 501 30.56 -44.67 -47.70
N PRO A 502 31.84 -44.33 -48.05
CA PRO A 502 33.10 -44.65 -47.36
C PRO A 502 34.02 -43.47 -46.96
N ALA A 503 35.02 -43.85 -46.17
CA ALA A 503 36.16 -43.13 -45.60
C ALA A 503 37.06 -42.27 -46.53
N GLY A 504 37.78 -41.33 -45.90
CA GLY A 504 38.97 -40.64 -46.43
C GLY A 504 39.66 -39.80 -45.32
N PRO A 505 40.95 -40.03 -44.94
CA PRO A 505 41.52 -39.48 -43.70
C PRO A 505 42.66 -38.44 -43.85
N ALA A 506 42.77 -37.54 -42.87
CA ALA A 506 44.01 -36.86 -42.43
C ALA A 506 43.76 -36.30 -40.99
N ALA A 507 44.51 -36.56 -39.91
CA ALA A 507 45.92 -36.80 -39.63
C ALA A 507 46.75 -35.52 -39.36
N CYS A 508 47.06 -35.30 -38.07
CA CYS A 508 48.08 -34.40 -37.50
C CYS A 508 47.87 -32.87 -37.70
N SER A 509 48.39 -31.97 -36.86
CA SER A 509 49.56 -32.07 -35.96
C SER A 509 49.43 -31.26 -34.65
N ARG A 510 50.27 -31.63 -33.66
CA ARG A 510 50.43 -31.01 -32.33
C ARG A 510 51.40 -29.80 -32.34
N SER A 511 51.43 -29.11 -31.19
CA SER A 511 52.44 -28.17 -30.67
C SER A 511 52.29 -26.69 -31.07
N GLY A 512 52.58 -25.69 -30.23
CA GLY A 512 52.83 -25.73 -28.77
C GLY A 512 53.99 -24.85 -28.29
N ARG A 513 53.73 -24.09 -27.20
CA ARG A 513 54.66 -23.42 -26.24
C ARG A 513 54.98 -21.91 -26.39
N HIS A 514 54.64 -21.20 -25.32
CA HIS A 514 55.34 -20.12 -24.58
C HIS A 514 55.91 -18.88 -25.31
N LEU A 515 55.56 -17.68 -24.83
CA LEU A 515 56.42 -16.85 -23.94
C LEU A 515 55.67 -15.61 -23.37
N ALA A 516 56.34 -14.85 -22.50
CA ALA A 516 55.76 -13.91 -21.52
C ALA A 516 55.86 -12.40 -21.95
N PRO A 517 55.37 -11.42 -21.15
CA PRO A 517 55.07 -10.04 -21.61
C PRO A 517 56.17 -8.99 -21.30
N PRO A 518 55.99 -7.72 -21.72
CA PRO A 518 56.77 -6.56 -21.23
C PRO A 518 55.91 -5.45 -20.56
N SER A 519 56.56 -4.42 -20.00
CA SER A 519 55.95 -3.39 -19.13
C SER A 519 56.44 -1.96 -19.40
N ALA A 520 55.57 -0.97 -19.09
CA ALA A 520 55.84 0.39 -18.58
C ALA A 520 56.64 1.47 -19.38
N LEU A 521 56.14 2.71 -19.31
CA LEU A 521 56.80 4.06 -19.39
C LEU A 521 55.67 5.13 -19.35
N ARG A 522 55.78 6.42 -18.96
CA ARG A 522 56.44 7.24 -17.90
C ARG A 522 56.01 8.72 -18.19
N ALA A 523 55.81 9.57 -17.19
CA ALA A 523 55.31 10.97 -17.34
C ALA A 523 56.42 12.06 -17.35
N PRO A 524 56.10 13.32 -17.70
CA PRO A 524 55.89 14.44 -16.74
C PRO A 524 54.63 15.31 -17.06
N GLY A 525 54.26 16.43 -16.41
CA GLY A 525 54.88 17.27 -15.36
C GLY A 525 53.91 18.28 -14.69
N SER A 526 54.35 19.52 -14.35
CA SER A 526 53.55 20.59 -13.66
C SER A 526 54.07 22.02 -14.00
N PRO A 527 53.45 23.16 -13.57
CA PRO A 527 53.66 23.71 -12.19
C PRO A 527 52.65 24.73 -11.55
N LEU A 528 52.59 24.74 -10.18
CA LEU A 528 52.37 25.90 -9.24
C LEU A 528 50.99 26.65 -9.20
N HIS A 529 50.50 27.29 -8.10
CA HIS A 529 51.06 27.63 -6.77
C HIS A 529 50.02 27.83 -5.60
N VAL A 530 50.13 27.03 -4.53
CA VAL A 530 50.04 27.31 -3.06
C VAL A 530 49.32 28.56 -2.46
N ARG A 531 48.40 28.36 -1.47
CA ARG A 531 48.52 28.90 -0.07
C ARG A 531 47.57 28.25 0.97
N ARG A 532 47.96 28.31 2.26
CA ARG A 532 47.36 27.65 3.46
C ARG A 532 46.52 28.60 4.34
N ARG A 533 45.52 28.09 5.09
CA ARG A 533 45.42 28.09 6.58
C ARG A 533 44.09 27.45 7.08
N GLY A 534 44.04 27.00 8.34
CA GLY A 534 42.91 26.28 8.97
C GLY A 534 42.02 27.14 9.90
N PRO A 535 41.52 26.63 11.05
CA PRO A 535 40.18 26.03 11.13
C PRO A 535 39.23 26.54 12.26
N HIS A 536 37.95 26.13 12.20
CA HIS A 536 36.86 26.21 13.22
C HIS A 536 36.27 27.62 13.54
N PRO A 537 35.11 27.75 14.24
CA PRO A 537 34.15 26.75 14.78
C PRO A 537 32.65 26.96 14.41
N CYS A 538 31.76 26.15 15.02
CA CYS A 538 30.28 26.28 15.01
C CYS A 538 29.76 27.52 15.78
N PRO A 539 28.45 27.79 15.70
CA PRO A 539 27.69 28.02 16.95
C PRO A 539 26.34 27.29 17.01
N ALA A 540 25.76 27.25 18.21
CA ALA A 540 24.45 26.70 18.54
C ALA A 540 23.53 27.78 19.15
N TRP A 541 22.21 27.57 18.99
CA TRP A 541 21.07 28.02 19.82
C TRP A 541 21.24 29.14 20.86
N LEU A 542 20.38 30.18 20.82
CA LEU A 542 19.72 30.75 22.01
C LEU A 542 18.55 31.71 21.67
N HIS A 543 17.41 31.44 22.32
CA HIS A 543 16.22 32.27 22.65
C HIS A 543 16.03 33.71 22.11
N ALA A 544 14.78 34.00 21.72
CA ALA A 544 14.12 35.28 22.01
C ALA A 544 12.62 35.08 22.29
N CYS A 545 12.18 35.45 23.51
CA CYS A 545 10.77 35.68 23.82
C CYS A 545 10.48 37.18 23.67
N THR A 546 9.38 37.57 23.03
CA THR A 546 8.81 38.91 23.17
C THR A 546 7.29 38.85 23.21
N TRP A 547 6.72 39.67 24.09
CA TRP A 547 5.30 39.81 24.35
C TRP A 547 4.58 40.55 23.21
N GLN A 548 3.38 40.10 22.84
CA GLN A 548 2.16 40.91 22.81
C GLN A 548 0.92 40.01 22.85
#